data_AF-A0A6P2D2M8-F1
#
_entry.id   AF-A0A6P2D2M8-F1
#
_cell.length_a   1.000
_cell.length_b   1.000
_cell.length_c   1.000
_cell.angle_alpha   90.00
_cell.angle_beta   90.00
_cell.angle_gamma   90.00
#
_symmetry.space_group_name_H-M   'P 1'
#
loop_
_entity.id
_entity.type
_entity.pdbx_description
1 polymer ?
#
loop_
_entity_poly.entity_id
_entity_poly.type
_entity_poly.pdbx_seq_one_letter_code
_entity_poly.pdbx_strand_id
1 'polypeptide(L)'
;MISVERARLLKGRVVTATLFAAKPIDQSPGRTIVGAFDLPDEIERVAHLNGHHYDLEGTRVTVAGRRRVIDHAGTFVEGVLAPAWTEIRVEGKE
;
A
#
# COMPACT_ATOMS: atom_id res chain seq x y z
N MET A 1 12.78 -3.98 -3.68
CA MET A 1 11.53 -3.62 -2.95
C MET A 1 11.68 -4.07 -1.50
N ILE A 2 10.96 -3.50 -0.52
CA ILE A 2 11.14 -3.87 0.91
C ILE A 2 10.53 -5.24 1.23
N SER A 3 11.18 -6.03 2.09
CA SER A 3 10.68 -7.32 2.61
C SER A 3 9.72 -7.13 3.80
N VAL A 4 8.96 -8.17 4.14
CA VAL A 4 8.05 -8.16 5.31
C VAL A 4 8.81 -8.06 6.62
N GLU A 5 9.91 -8.80 6.78
CA GLU A 5 10.74 -8.77 7.99
C GLU A 5 11.24 -7.36 8.24
N ARG A 6 11.78 -6.70 7.19
CA ARG A 6 12.25 -5.33 7.31
C ARG A 6 11.11 -4.35 7.58
N ALA A 7 9.94 -4.54 6.97
CA ALA A 7 8.78 -3.72 7.22
C ALA A 7 8.25 -3.88 8.66
N ARG A 8 8.25 -5.09 9.22
CA ARG A 8 7.86 -5.38 10.60
C ARG A 8 8.79 -4.70 11.61
N LEU A 9 10.10 -4.69 11.36
CA LEU A 9 11.08 -3.94 12.18
C LEU A 9 10.82 -2.42 12.18
N LEU A 10 10.24 -1.89 11.10
CA LEU A 10 9.93 -0.47 10.93
C LEU A 10 8.47 -0.13 11.28
N LYS A 11 7.65 -1.10 11.71
CA LYS A 11 6.23 -0.91 12.01
C LYS A 11 6.04 0.22 13.03
N GLY A 12 5.13 1.15 12.73
CA GLY A 12 4.83 2.32 13.56
C GLY A 12 5.80 3.49 13.42
N ARG A 13 6.97 3.30 12.77
CA ARG A 13 7.92 4.39 12.53
C ARG A 13 7.51 5.23 11.33
N VAL A 14 7.92 6.50 11.34
CA VAL A 14 7.84 7.35 10.14
C VAL A 14 8.97 6.95 9.20
N VAL A 15 8.62 6.67 7.95
CA VAL A 15 9.54 6.26 6.89
C VAL A 15 9.22 7.03 5.61
N THR A 16 10.21 7.18 4.74
CA THR A 16 9.99 7.60 3.36
C THR A 16 9.98 6.35 2.48
N ALA A 17 8.96 6.22 1.63
CA ALA A 17 8.86 5.16 0.65
C ALA A 17 8.60 5.73 -0.73
N THR A 18 9.27 5.16 -1.73
CA THR A 18 9.01 5.45 -3.13
C THR A 18 8.43 4.20 -3.77
N LEU A 19 7.30 4.35 -4.47
CA LEU A 19 6.70 3.31 -5.29
C LEU A 19 6.38 3.86 -6.68
N PHE A 20 6.23 2.96 -7.65
CA PHE A 20 5.69 3.28 -8.96
C PHE A 20 4.19 2.96 -8.95
N ALA A 21 3.33 3.92 -9.29
CA ALA A 21 1.89 3.74 -9.36
C ALA A 21 1.55 2.84 -10.56
N ALA A 22 1.37 1.54 -10.28
CA ALA A 22 1.25 0.50 -11.30
C ALA A 22 -0.15 -0.13 -11.36
N LYS A 23 -1.04 0.27 -10.45
CA LYS A 23 -2.41 -0.20 -10.35
C LYS A 23 -3.35 1.00 -10.44
N PRO A 24 -4.62 0.81 -10.83
CA PRO A 24 -5.64 1.85 -10.71
C PRO A 24 -5.63 2.43 -9.29
N ILE A 25 -5.69 3.75 -9.19
CA ILE A 25 -5.65 4.45 -7.92
C ILE A 25 -7.07 4.47 -7.32
N ASP A 26 -7.26 3.94 -6.11
CA ASP A 26 -8.51 4.16 -5.36
C ASP A 26 -8.51 5.59 -4.85
N GLN A 27 -9.45 6.40 -5.33
CA GLN A 27 -9.64 7.79 -4.93
C GLN A 27 -11.00 7.96 -4.28
N SER A 28 -11.07 7.62 -3.01
CA SER A 28 -12.28 7.73 -2.19
C SER A 28 -12.21 8.96 -1.29
N PRO A 29 -13.34 9.57 -0.88
CA PRO A 29 -13.33 10.70 0.05
C PRO A 29 -12.53 10.37 1.32
N GLY A 30 -11.50 11.19 1.60
CA GLY A 30 -10.63 11.02 2.76
C GLY A 30 -9.56 9.92 2.64
N ARG A 31 -9.46 9.23 1.50
CA ARG A 31 -8.43 8.20 1.28
C ARG A 31 -8.07 8.03 -0.19
N THR A 32 -6.79 8.21 -0.50
CA THR A 32 -6.24 7.88 -1.82
C THR A 32 -5.22 6.77 -1.68
N ILE A 33 -5.41 5.64 -2.37
CA ILE A 33 -4.52 4.48 -2.31
C ILE A 33 -3.75 4.34 -3.61
N VAL A 34 -2.43 4.38 -3.51
CA VAL A 34 -1.53 4.15 -4.64
C VAL A 34 -0.86 2.79 -4.48
N GLY A 35 -1.10 1.89 -5.42
CA GLY A 35 -0.54 0.53 -5.44
C GLY A 35 0.71 0.41 -6.30
N ALA A 36 1.69 -0.36 -5.81
CA ALA A 36 2.86 -0.77 -6.58
C ALA A 36 2.56 -2.00 -7.47
N PHE A 37 3.54 -2.40 -8.29
CA PHE A 37 3.49 -3.67 -9.01
C PHE A 37 3.39 -4.84 -8.03
N ASP A 38 2.62 -5.86 -8.43
CA ASP A 38 2.65 -7.14 -7.76
C ASP A 38 3.98 -7.84 -8.00
N LEU A 39 4.53 -8.39 -6.92
CA LEU A 39 5.65 -9.30 -6.97
C LEU A 39 5.14 -10.70 -6.63
N PRO A 40 5.83 -11.77 -7.07
CA PRO A 40 5.46 -13.15 -6.75
C PRO A 40 5.84 -13.52 -5.30
N ASP A 41 5.44 -12.68 -4.34
CA ASP A 41 5.75 -12.81 -2.92
C ASP A 41 4.52 -12.66 -2.01
N GLU A 42 3.32 -12.59 -2.58
CA GLU A 42 2.04 -12.45 -1.87
C GLU A 42 1.96 -11.20 -0.97
N ILE A 43 2.81 -10.20 -1.25
CA ILE A 43 2.91 -8.97 -0.48
C ILE A 43 2.44 -7.79 -1.31
N GLU A 44 1.33 -7.23 -0.87
CA GLU A 44 0.83 -5.97 -1.38
C GLU A 44 1.62 -4.79 -0.81
N ARG A 45 1.97 -3.82 -1.67
CA ARG A 45 2.72 -2.63 -1.26
C ARG A 45 2.02 -1.39 -1.75
N VAL A 46 1.59 -0.56 -0.80
CA VAL A 46 0.73 0.59 -1.07
C VAL A 46 1.14 1.82 -0.27
N ALA A 47 0.76 2.99 -0.77
CA ALA A 47 0.73 4.23 0.00
C ALA A 47 -0.70 4.73 0.14
N HIS A 48 -1.05 5.15 1.35
CA HIS A 48 -2.30 5.85 1.66
C HIS A 48 -2.00 7.34 1.80
N LEU A 49 -2.68 8.15 1.00
CA LEU A 49 -2.62 9.61 1.01
C LEU A 49 -3.94 10.18 1.54
N ASN A 50 -3.96 11.48 1.81
CA ASN A 50 -5.02 12.23 2.49
C ASN A 50 -6.31 12.47 1.67
N GLY A 51 -6.63 11.59 0.72
CA GLY A 51 -7.92 11.62 0.02
C GLY A 51 -8.10 12.73 -1.02
N HIS A 52 -7.03 13.43 -1.39
CA HIS A 52 -7.08 14.30 -2.57
C HIS A 52 -7.09 13.48 -3.86
N HIS A 53 -7.72 14.06 -4.88
CA HIS A 53 -7.62 13.55 -6.24
C HIS A 53 -6.23 13.91 -6.79
N TYR A 54 -5.50 12.90 -7.25
CA TYR A 54 -4.18 13.05 -7.84
C TYR A 54 -4.10 12.32 -9.17
N ASP A 55 -3.46 12.93 -10.15
CA ASP A 55 -3.09 12.25 -11.40
C ASP A 55 -1.66 11.70 -11.26
N LEU A 56 -1.53 10.45 -10.79
CA LEU A 56 -0.24 9.83 -10.48
C LEU A 56 0.00 8.51 -11.22
N GLU A 57 -0.95 8.03 -12.03
CA GLU A 57 -0.84 6.74 -12.71
C GLU A 57 0.39 6.71 -13.61
N GLY A 58 1.16 5.61 -13.57
CA GLY A 58 2.40 5.49 -14.34
C GLY A 58 3.55 6.36 -13.86
N THR A 59 3.45 6.98 -12.68
CA THR A 59 4.52 7.83 -12.11
C THR A 59 5.16 7.22 -10.86
N ARG A 60 6.34 7.72 -10.49
CA ARG A 60 6.97 7.41 -9.19
C ARG A 60 6.46 8.38 -8.14
N VAL A 61 5.87 7.83 -7.08
CA VAL A 61 5.34 8.58 -5.94
C VAL A 61 6.24 8.34 -4.74
N THR A 62 6.66 9.42 -4.08
CA THR A 62 7.41 9.36 -2.82
C THR A 62 6.57 9.89 -1.68
N VAL A 63 6.42 9.10 -0.63
CA VAL A 63 5.53 9.37 0.50
C VAL A 63 6.32 9.23 1.80
N ALA A 64 6.27 10.26 2.63
CA ALA A 64 6.73 10.21 4.02
C ALA A 64 5.53 9.95 4.93
N GLY A 65 5.58 8.87 5.70
CA GLY A 65 4.41 8.43 6.45
C GLY A 65 4.68 7.33 7.46
N ARG A 66 3.66 6.96 8.23
CA ARG A 66 3.76 5.88 9.22
C ARG A 66 3.71 4.53 8.53
N ARG A 67 4.68 3.66 8.83
CA ARG A 67 4.70 2.28 8.33
C ARG A 67 3.66 1.42 9.05
N ARG A 68 2.83 0.71 8.28
CA ARG A 68 1.98 -0.39 8.75
C ARG A 68 2.37 -1.69 8.05
N VAL A 69 2.17 -2.79 8.77
CA VAL A 69 2.19 -4.14 8.23
C VAL A 69 0.93 -4.81 8.77
N ILE A 70 0.09 -5.26 7.84
CA ILE A 70 -1.23 -5.83 8.11
C ILE A 70 -1.24 -7.22 7.48
N ASP A 71 -1.57 -8.23 8.26
CA ASP A 71 -1.75 -9.59 7.77
C ASP A 71 -3.26 -9.79 7.57
N HIS A 72 -3.71 -9.93 6.32
CA HIS A 72 -5.11 -10.11 5.98
C HIS A 72 -5.43 -11.61 5.91
N ALA A 73 -6.49 -12.02 6.60
CA ALA A 73 -7.04 -13.35 6.41
C ALA A 73 -7.67 -13.45 5.01
N GLY A 74 -7.59 -14.64 4.40
CA GLY A 74 -8.30 -14.90 3.16
C GLY A 74 -9.80 -14.70 3.33
N THR A 75 -10.44 -14.13 2.31
CA THR A 75 -11.86 -13.77 2.36
C THR A 75 -12.52 -13.97 0.99
N PHE A 76 -13.83 -14.19 0.98
CA PHE A 76 -14.60 -14.21 -0.26
C PHE A 76 -15.11 -12.81 -0.59
N VAL A 77 -14.81 -12.34 -1.79
CA VAL A 77 -15.35 -11.09 -2.35
C VAL A 77 -16.20 -11.48 -3.55
N GLU A 78 -17.50 -11.23 -3.46
CA GLU A 78 -18.47 -11.55 -4.52
C GLU A 78 -18.40 -13.02 -5.01
N GLY A 79 -18.14 -13.95 -4.08
CA GLY A 79 -18.02 -15.39 -4.38
C GLY A 79 -16.65 -15.83 -4.88
N VAL A 80 -15.69 -14.92 -5.07
CA VAL A 80 -14.30 -15.22 -5.44
C VAL A 80 -13.43 -15.21 -4.19
N LEU A 81 -12.62 -16.27 -3.99
CA LEU A 81 -11.66 -16.31 -2.90
C LEU A 81 -10.49 -15.37 -3.18
N ALA A 82 -10.37 -14.31 -2.37
CA ALA A 82 -9.11 -13.61 -2.17
C ALA A 82 -8.30 -14.41 -1.12
N PRO A 83 -7.13 -14.99 -1.49
CA PRO A 83 -6.31 -15.72 -0.52
C PRO A 83 -5.80 -14.77 0.56
N ALA A 84 -5.28 -15.30 1.66
CA ALA A 84 -4.60 -14.50 2.67
C ALA A 84 -3.39 -13.78 2.05
N TRP A 85 -3.11 -12.56 2.50
CA TRP A 85 -1.96 -11.79 2.01
C TRP A 85 -1.41 -10.85 3.07
N THR A 86 -0.18 -10.39 2.87
CA THR A 86 0.41 -9.35 3.72
C THR A 86 0.40 -8.02 3.01
N GLU A 87 -0.10 -6.98 3.66
CA GLU A 87 -0.05 -5.61 3.15
C GLU A 87 1.02 -4.81 3.89
N ILE A 88 1.92 -4.21 3.11
CA ILE A 88 2.92 -3.25 3.56
C ILE A 88 2.48 -1.85 3.11
N ARG A 89 2.05 -1.03 4.08
CA ARG A 89 1.47 0.29 3.83
C ARG A 89 2.32 1.41 4.41
N VAL A 90 2.40 2.54 3.71
CA VAL A 90 2.82 3.82 4.28
C VAL A 90 1.62 4.77 4.30
N GLU A 91 1.24 5.21 5.49
CA GLU A 91 0.17 6.20 5.69
C GLU A 91 0.78 7.59 5.76
N GLY A 92 0.57 8.39 4.72
CA GLY A 92 0.93 9.81 4.68
C GLY A 92 0.34 10.55 5.88
N LYS A 93 1.01 11.60 6.32
CA LYS A 93 0.44 12.49 7.33
C LYS A 93 -0.69 13.32 6.70
N GLU A 94 -1.72 13.61 7.51
CA GLU A 94 -2.72 14.64 7.22
C GLU A 94 -2.05 15.99 6.88
#